data_AF-A0A1V5BTZ1-F1
#
_entry.id   AF-A0A1V5BTZ1-F1
#
_cell.length_a   1.000
_cell.length_b   1.000
_cell.length_c   1.000
_cell.angle_alpha   90.00
_cell.angle_beta   90.00
_cell.angle_gamma   90.00
#
_symmetry.space_group_name_H-M   'P 1'
#
loop_
_entity.id
_entity.type
_entity.pdbx_description
1 polymer ?
#
loop_
_entity_poly.entity_id
_entity_poly.type
_entity_poly.pdbx_seq_one_letter_code
_entity_poly.pdbx_strand_id
1 'polypeptide(L)'
;MTSLDINRYKVMYISDSALTPRNFYWEVLNQLGCEGKFYRSDAKRQLTREITNLIEIQKKIPVIITDEAHLLSRDMLEEIRFLLNFKMDSYNPMSLILVGQSELKDILKKQIYEAIYQRIDLRYHLIPYDRQQTGEYINKHLEYAGETREIFTDMAVNEIYKYSHGVARKINKLCTACLLHAAQIQKKIIDDHMVRLIIEEEFNW
;
A
#
# COMPACT_ATOMS: atom_id res chain seq x y z
N MET A 1 -11.66 10.01 10.04
CA MET A 1 -12.67 9.27 9.24
C MET A 1 -12.26 9.32 7.77
N THR A 2 -11.58 8.28 7.27
CA THR A 2 -11.25 8.13 5.84
C THR A 2 -11.19 6.64 5.50
N SER A 3 -12.27 5.91 5.76
CA SER A 3 -12.44 4.55 5.25
C SER A 3 -13.42 4.59 4.09
N LEU A 4 -13.17 3.80 3.04
CA LEU A 4 -14.16 3.55 1.98
C LEU A 4 -15.50 3.11 2.61
N ASP A 5 -16.61 3.61 2.07
CA ASP A 5 -17.95 3.24 2.53
C ASP A 5 -18.17 1.73 2.34
N ILE A 6 -18.22 1.00 3.46
CA ILE A 6 -18.33 -0.46 3.48
C ILE A 6 -19.67 -0.98 2.92
N ASN A 7 -20.68 -0.10 2.84
CA ASN A 7 -21.96 -0.43 2.24
C ASN A 7 -21.88 -0.36 0.71
N ARG A 8 -20.98 0.48 0.17
CA ARG A 8 -20.79 0.65 -1.27
C ARG A 8 -19.65 -0.18 -1.83
N TYR A 9 -18.60 -0.44 -1.05
CA TYR A 9 -17.39 -1.11 -1.51
C TYR A 9 -17.14 -2.40 -0.75
N LYS A 10 -16.68 -3.42 -1.47
CA LYS A 10 -16.13 -4.65 -0.89
C LYS A 10 -14.64 -4.67 -1.23
N VAL A 11 -13.83 -4.33 -0.24
CA VAL A 11 -12.37 -4.32 -0.37
C VAL A 11 -11.84 -5.71 -0.09
N MET A 12 -10.93 -6.17 -0.94
CA MET A 12 -10.20 -7.42 -0.84
C MET A 12 -8.71 -7.11 -0.99
N TYR A 13 -7.89 -7.58 -0.07
CA TYR A 13 -6.46 -7.28 -0.01
C TYR A 13 -5.64 -8.55 -0.14
N ILE A 14 -4.64 -8.53 -1.02
CA ILE A 14 -3.76 -9.66 -1.31
C ILE A 14 -2.32 -9.19 -1.16
N SER A 15 -1.55 -9.86 -0.30
CA SER A 15 -0.11 -9.66 -0.15
C SER A 15 0.58 -11.03 -0.14
N ASP A 16 0.89 -11.56 -1.32
CA ASP A 16 1.59 -12.83 -1.49
C ASP A 16 2.77 -12.61 -2.44
N SER A 17 3.98 -12.96 -1.99
CA SER A 17 5.22 -12.78 -2.74
C SER A 17 5.38 -13.75 -3.92
N ALA A 18 4.58 -14.81 -3.98
CA ALA A 18 4.57 -15.79 -5.06
C ALA A 18 3.16 -15.98 -5.65
N LEU A 19 2.43 -14.87 -5.82
CA LEU A 19 1.03 -14.89 -6.26
C LEU A 19 0.86 -15.50 -7.65
N THR A 20 0.40 -16.75 -7.69
CA THR A 20 -0.01 -17.43 -8.92
C THR A 20 -1.46 -17.08 -9.28
N PRO A 21 -1.87 -17.18 -10.57
CA PRO A 21 -3.27 -17.02 -10.96
C PRO A 21 -4.27 -17.82 -10.15
N ARG A 22 -3.93 -19.09 -9.84
CA ARG A 22 -4.77 -19.96 -9.02
C ARG A 22 -4.94 -19.40 -7.60
N ASN A 23 -3.83 -19.03 -6.96
CA ASN A 23 -3.86 -18.51 -5.59
C ASN A 23 -4.58 -17.16 -5.54
N PHE A 24 -4.40 -16.30 -6.54
CA PHE A 24 -5.17 -15.07 -6.68
C PHE A 24 -6.68 -15.34 -6.65
N TYR A 25 -7.17 -16.26 -7.49
CA TYR A 25 -8.60 -16.59 -7.49
C TYR A 25 -9.08 -17.15 -6.16
N TRP A 26 -8.31 -18.06 -5.59
CA TRP A 26 -8.65 -18.71 -4.33
C TRP A 26 -8.74 -17.69 -3.18
N GLU A 27 -7.76 -16.79 -3.07
CA GLU A 27 -7.69 -15.77 -2.03
C GLU A 27 -8.84 -14.76 -2.12
N VAL A 28 -9.14 -14.29 -3.33
CA VAL A 28 -10.26 -13.37 -3.57
C VAL A 28 -11.60 -14.05 -3.24
N LEU A 29 -11.79 -15.30 -3.67
CA LEU A 29 -13.01 -16.06 -3.38
C LEU A 29 -13.20 -16.28 -1.87
N ASN A 30 -12.13 -16.60 -1.14
CA ASN A 30 -12.20 -16.76 0.31
C ASN A 30 -12.61 -15.46 1.00
N GLN A 31 -12.11 -14.30 0.55
CA GLN A 31 -12.52 -13.00 1.11
C GLN A 31 -13.97 -12.61 0.75
N LEU A 32 -14.54 -13.22 -0.29
CA LEU A 32 -15.96 -13.18 -0.62
C LEU A 32 -16.79 -14.20 0.18
N GLY A 33 -16.17 -15.02 1.04
CA GLY A 33 -16.83 -16.05 1.84
C GLY A 33 -17.12 -17.34 1.06
N CYS A 34 -16.45 -17.56 -0.07
CA CYS A 34 -16.60 -18.73 -0.92
C CYS A 34 -15.34 -19.60 -0.85
N GLU A 35 -15.51 -20.92 -0.72
CA GLU A 35 -14.39 -21.84 -0.91
C GLU A 35 -13.99 -21.87 -2.40
N GLY A 36 -12.74 -21.48 -2.67
CA GLY A 36 -12.21 -21.44 -4.03
C GLY A 36 -12.01 -22.84 -4.62
N LYS A 37 -12.51 -23.05 -5.83
CA LYS A 37 -12.29 -24.31 -6.55
C LYS A 37 -10.81 -24.62 -6.81
N PHE A 38 -10.48 -25.90 -6.88
CA PHE A 38 -9.09 -26.36 -7.03
C PHE A 38 -8.44 -25.98 -8.38
N TYR A 39 -9.18 -26.09 -9.48
CA TYR A 39 -8.68 -25.81 -10.83
C TYR A 39 -8.80 -24.32 -11.18
N ARG A 40 -7.75 -23.74 -11.78
CA ARG A 40 -7.68 -22.31 -12.18
C ARG A 40 -8.89 -21.88 -13.01
N SER A 41 -9.27 -22.66 -14.03
CA SER A 41 -10.39 -22.33 -14.92
C SER A 41 -11.72 -22.25 -14.18
N ASP A 42 -11.94 -23.16 -13.23
CA ASP A 42 -13.18 -23.21 -12.48
C ASP A 42 -13.24 -22.13 -11.41
N ALA A 43 -12.11 -21.86 -10.75
CA ALA A 43 -11.97 -20.76 -9.79
C ALA A 43 -12.18 -19.41 -10.48
N LYS A 44 -11.63 -19.22 -11.69
CA LYS A 44 -11.88 -18.02 -12.51
C LYS A 44 -13.36 -17.83 -12.81
N ARG A 45 -14.03 -18.88 -13.31
CA ARG A 45 -15.48 -18.83 -13.61
C ARG A 45 -16.31 -18.54 -12.36
N GLN A 46 -15.93 -19.14 -11.23
CA GLN A 46 -16.56 -18.87 -9.94
C GLN A 46 -16.37 -17.41 -9.54
N LEU A 47 -15.14 -16.87 -9.63
CA LEU A 47 -14.88 -15.47 -9.30
C LEU A 47 -15.70 -14.52 -10.17
N THR A 48 -15.75 -14.73 -11.49
CA THR A 48 -16.58 -13.92 -12.40
C THR A 48 -18.04 -13.90 -11.94
N ARG A 49 -18.59 -15.05 -11.55
CA ARG A 49 -19.96 -15.16 -11.06
C ARG A 49 -20.15 -14.41 -9.73
N GLU A 50 -19.26 -14.60 -8.77
CA GLU A 50 -19.39 -13.96 -7.46
C GLU A 50 -19.19 -12.44 -7.51
N ILE A 51 -18.28 -11.94 -8.35
CA ILE A 51 -18.15 -10.51 -8.65
C ILE A 51 -19.46 -9.97 -9.26
N THR A 52 -20.08 -10.71 -10.19
CA THR A 52 -21.35 -10.31 -10.79
C THR A 52 -22.46 -10.25 -9.74
N ASN A 53 -22.57 -11.25 -8.86
CA ASN A 53 -23.52 -11.26 -7.75
C ASN A 53 -23.30 -10.06 -6.82
N LEU A 54 -22.05 -9.74 -6.51
CA LEU A 54 -21.69 -8.62 -5.65
C LEU A 54 -22.17 -7.28 -6.22
N ILE A 55 -22.02 -7.08 -7.53
CA ILE A 55 -22.43 -5.86 -8.23
C ILE A 55 -23.95 -5.80 -8.42
N GLU A 56 -24.55 -6.88 -8.95
CA GLU A 56 -25.93 -6.87 -9.40
C GLU A 56 -26.92 -7.05 -8.25
N ILE A 57 -26.61 -7.94 -7.30
CA ILE A 57 -27.49 -8.28 -6.17
C ILE A 57 -27.15 -7.40 -4.96
N GLN A 58 -25.88 -7.37 -4.55
CA GLN A 58 -25.49 -6.65 -3.34
C GLN A 58 -25.26 -5.14 -3.57
N LYS A 59 -25.26 -4.70 -4.83
CA LYS A 59 -24.99 -3.29 -5.23
C LYS A 59 -23.66 -2.77 -4.68
N LYS A 60 -22.67 -3.65 -4.52
CA LYS A 60 -21.33 -3.33 -4.05
C LYS A 60 -20.32 -3.32 -5.19
N ILE A 61 -19.37 -2.39 -5.10
CA ILE A 61 -18.24 -2.29 -6.03
C ILE A 61 -17.06 -3.09 -5.43
N PRO A 62 -16.60 -4.16 -6.12
CA PRO A 62 -15.41 -4.86 -5.71
C PRO A 62 -14.15 -4.00 -5.91
N VAL A 63 -13.31 -3.95 -4.89
CA VAL A 63 -11.99 -3.32 -4.93
C VAL A 63 -10.96 -4.36 -4.52
N ILE A 64 -10.08 -4.75 -5.44
CA ILE A 64 -9.01 -5.70 -5.18
C ILE A 64 -7.71 -4.93 -5.11
N ILE A 65 -7.00 -5.05 -3.99
CA ILE A 65 -5.68 -4.48 -3.78
C ILE A 65 -4.69 -5.62 -3.81
N THR A 66 -3.77 -5.58 -4.77
CA THR A 66 -2.66 -6.52 -4.86
C THR A 66 -1.39 -5.79 -4.50
N ASP A 67 -0.90 -6.04 -3.29
CA ASP A 67 0.37 -5.53 -2.79
C ASP A 67 1.53 -6.37 -3.32
N GLU A 68 2.75 -5.84 -3.22
CA GLU A 68 3.97 -6.48 -3.71
C GLU A 68 3.90 -6.82 -5.22
N ALA A 69 3.14 -6.05 -6.01
CA ALA A 69 2.83 -6.35 -7.41
C ALA A 69 4.06 -6.39 -8.34
N HIS A 70 5.21 -5.87 -7.89
CA HIS A 70 6.50 -6.01 -8.58
C HIS A 70 7.02 -7.46 -8.60
N LEU A 71 6.50 -8.33 -7.72
CA LEU A 71 6.81 -9.76 -7.66
C LEU A 71 5.91 -10.60 -8.57
N LEU A 72 4.89 -9.99 -9.21
CA LEU A 72 3.96 -10.74 -10.05
C LEU A 72 4.69 -11.35 -11.26
N SER A 73 4.48 -12.65 -11.43
CA SER A 73 4.97 -13.36 -12.60
C SER A 73 4.30 -12.85 -13.89
N ARG A 74 4.95 -13.12 -15.02
CA ARG A 74 4.38 -12.82 -16.34
C ARG A 74 2.99 -13.45 -16.54
N ASP A 75 2.79 -14.71 -16.13
CA ASP A 75 1.51 -15.40 -16.25
C ASP A 75 0.42 -14.69 -15.42
N MET A 76 0.76 -14.16 -14.24
CA MET A 76 -0.18 -13.40 -13.43
C MET A 76 -0.51 -12.03 -14.02
N LEU A 77 0.48 -11.32 -14.56
CA LEU A 77 0.25 -10.05 -15.26
C LEU A 77 -0.66 -10.25 -16.50
N GLU A 78 -0.43 -11.29 -17.29
CA GLU A 78 -1.31 -11.67 -18.40
C GLU A 78 -2.72 -12.04 -17.90
N GLU A 79 -2.83 -12.72 -16.76
CA GLU A 79 -4.12 -13.06 -16.18
C GLU A 79 -4.89 -11.82 -15.72
N ILE A 80 -4.21 -10.80 -15.16
CA ILE A 80 -4.81 -9.50 -14.84
C ILE A 80 -5.43 -8.87 -16.07
N ARG A 81 -4.78 -8.95 -17.24
CA ARG A 81 -5.36 -8.46 -18.51
C ARG A 81 -6.72 -9.10 -18.78
N PHE A 82 -6.82 -10.42 -18.58
CA PHE A 82 -8.07 -11.15 -18.80
C PHE A 82 -9.11 -10.84 -17.73
N LEU A 83 -8.69 -10.58 -16.49
CA LEU A 83 -9.58 -10.19 -15.40
C LEU A 83 -10.19 -8.81 -15.59
N LEU A 84 -9.50 -7.89 -16.25
CA LEU A 84 -10.05 -6.57 -16.56
C LEU A 84 -10.94 -6.58 -17.81
N ASN A 85 -11.01 -7.69 -18.55
CA ASN A 85 -11.85 -7.81 -19.75
C ASN A 85 -13.24 -8.39 -19.40
N PHE A 86 -14.20 -7.51 -19.16
CA PHE A 86 -15.58 -7.87 -18.84
C PHE A 86 -16.58 -7.22 -19.81
N LYS A 87 -17.65 -7.96 -20.14
CA LYS A 87 -18.73 -7.56 -21.07
C LYS A 87 -18.19 -6.87 -22.34
N MET A 88 -17.26 -7.50 -23.06
CA MET A 88 -16.64 -6.97 -24.28
C MET A 88 -16.04 -5.56 -24.11
N ASP A 89 -15.26 -5.36 -23.04
CA ASP A 89 -14.61 -4.09 -22.67
C ASP A 89 -15.59 -2.88 -22.46
N SER A 90 -16.90 -3.11 -22.33
CA SER A 90 -17.88 -2.03 -22.11
C SER A 90 -18.01 -1.56 -20.66
N TYR A 91 -17.48 -2.33 -19.71
CA TYR A 91 -17.58 -2.04 -18.27
C TYR A 91 -16.47 -2.73 -17.47
N ASN A 92 -15.76 -1.98 -16.63
CA ASN A 92 -14.82 -2.55 -15.66
C ASN A 92 -15.59 -2.92 -14.37
N PRO A 93 -15.77 -4.21 -14.04
CA PRO A 93 -16.63 -4.62 -12.93
C PRO A 93 -16.00 -4.37 -11.57
N MET A 94 -14.70 -4.15 -11.52
CA MET A 94 -13.94 -4.06 -10.28
C MET A 94 -12.85 -3.02 -10.40
N SER A 95 -12.48 -2.40 -9.28
CA SER A 95 -11.26 -1.61 -9.19
C SER A 95 -10.10 -2.52 -8.79
N LEU A 96 -9.09 -2.64 -9.64
CA LEU A 96 -7.85 -3.34 -9.30
C LEU A 96 -6.75 -2.30 -9.01
N ILE A 97 -6.18 -2.37 -7.81
CA ILE A 97 -5.08 -1.51 -7.37
C ILE A 97 -3.84 -2.37 -7.25
N LEU A 98 -2.83 -2.09 -8.07
CA LEU A 98 -1.52 -2.73 -7.98
C LEU A 98 -0.57 -1.83 -7.20
N VAL A 99 -0.09 -2.32 -6.06
CA VAL A 99 0.86 -1.62 -5.18
C VAL A 99 2.17 -2.39 -5.18
N GLY A 100 3.30 -1.69 -5.26
CA GLY A 100 4.60 -2.32 -5.26
C GLY A 100 5.73 -1.30 -5.31
N GLN A 101 6.96 -1.81 -5.37
CA GLN A 101 8.16 -0.98 -5.48
C GLN A 101 8.29 -0.36 -6.89
N SER A 102 9.23 0.58 -7.04
CA SER A 102 9.50 1.31 -8.29
C SER A 102 9.68 0.40 -9.52
N GLU A 103 10.20 -0.80 -9.30
CA GLU A 103 10.46 -1.87 -10.24
C GLU A 103 9.19 -2.26 -11.02
N LEU A 104 8.02 -2.18 -10.38
CA LEU A 104 6.74 -2.44 -11.04
C LEU A 104 6.52 -1.53 -12.25
N LYS A 105 6.88 -0.25 -12.12
CA LYS A 105 6.77 0.74 -13.21
C LYS A 105 7.65 0.33 -14.39
N ASP A 106 8.85 -0.15 -14.13
CA ASP A 106 9.81 -0.53 -15.16
C ASP A 106 9.45 -1.86 -15.80
N ILE A 107 8.92 -2.81 -15.02
CA ILE A 107 8.33 -4.06 -15.54
C ILE A 107 7.20 -3.72 -16.51
N LEU A 108 6.21 -2.94 -16.09
CA LEU A 108 5.01 -2.65 -16.90
C LEU A 108 5.30 -1.83 -18.17
N LYS A 109 6.43 -1.10 -18.22
CA LYS A 109 6.88 -0.38 -19.42
C LYS A 109 7.49 -1.27 -20.50
N LYS A 110 7.83 -2.53 -20.20
CA LYS A 110 8.38 -3.44 -21.21
C LYS A 110 7.32 -3.72 -22.27
N GLN A 111 7.73 -3.76 -23.54
CA GLN A 111 6.84 -3.98 -24.70
C GLN A 111 5.93 -5.21 -24.54
N ILE A 112 6.43 -6.26 -23.89
CA ILE A 112 5.69 -7.50 -23.64
C ILE A 112 4.44 -7.30 -22.76
N TYR A 113 4.36 -6.22 -21.99
CA TYR A 113 3.24 -5.87 -21.10
C TYR A 113 2.45 -4.65 -21.58
N GLU A 114 2.68 -4.18 -22.81
CA GLU A 114 2.05 -2.98 -23.37
C GLU A 114 0.51 -3.04 -23.29
N ALA A 115 -0.09 -4.21 -23.56
CA ALA A 115 -1.53 -4.42 -23.49
C ALA A 115 -2.12 -4.23 -22.08
N ILE A 116 -1.36 -4.56 -21.04
CA ILE A 116 -1.77 -4.31 -19.64
C ILE A 116 -1.52 -2.85 -19.31
N TYR A 117 -0.36 -2.33 -19.71
CA TYR A 117 0.03 -0.94 -19.46
C TYR A 117 -1.02 0.05 -19.95
N GLN A 118 -1.59 -0.18 -21.15
CA GLN A 118 -2.66 0.65 -21.72
C GLN A 118 -3.99 0.60 -20.95
N ARG A 119 -4.24 -0.45 -20.16
CA ARG A 119 -5.45 -0.61 -19.33
C ARG A 119 -5.33 0.01 -17.93
N ILE A 120 -4.18 0.61 -17.60
CA ILE A 120 -3.97 1.27 -16.31
C ILE A 120 -4.40 2.73 -16.43
N ASP A 121 -5.57 3.04 -15.89
CA ASP A 121 -6.18 4.38 -15.95
C ASP A 121 -5.42 5.42 -15.11
N LEU A 122 -4.97 5.01 -13.92
CA LEU A 122 -4.30 5.89 -12.97
C LEU A 122 -2.95 5.30 -12.56
N ARG A 123 -1.93 6.14 -12.55
CA ARG A 123 -0.59 5.80 -12.08
C ARG A 123 -0.15 6.87 -11.10
N TYR A 124 0.26 6.45 -9.91
CA TYR A 124 0.76 7.35 -8.90
C TYR A 124 2.06 6.80 -8.32
N HIS A 125 3.06 7.67 -8.19
CA HIS A 125 4.33 7.34 -7.56
C HIS A 125 4.44 8.15 -6.27
N LEU A 126 4.42 7.46 -5.13
CA LEU A 126 4.62 8.08 -3.83
C LEU A 126 6.09 8.51 -3.72
N ILE A 127 6.31 9.82 -3.72
CA ILE A 127 7.62 10.42 -3.47
C ILE A 127 7.85 10.59 -1.96
N PRO A 128 9.12 10.59 -1.49
CA PRO A 128 9.43 10.97 -0.13
C PRO A 128 8.91 12.37 0.19
N TYR A 129 8.59 12.62 1.46
CA TYR A 129 8.18 13.93 1.94
C TYR A 129 9.30 14.94 1.78
N ASP A 130 8.97 16.19 1.46
CA ASP A 130 9.92 17.28 1.66
C ASP A 130 10.11 17.56 3.16
N ARG A 131 10.98 18.54 3.49
CA ARG A 131 11.25 18.90 4.88
C ARG A 131 9.97 19.34 5.60
N GLN A 132 9.19 20.22 5.00
CA GLN A 132 7.99 20.78 5.63
C GLN A 132 6.97 19.66 5.87
N GLN A 133 6.72 18.85 4.85
CA GLN A 133 5.85 17.69 4.91
C GLN A 133 6.33 16.66 5.95
N THR A 134 7.64 16.52 6.16
CA THR A 134 8.20 15.67 7.24
C THR A 134 7.79 16.18 8.62
N GLY A 135 7.85 17.49 8.85
CA GLY A 135 7.37 18.09 10.10
C GLY A 135 5.87 17.92 10.29
N GLU A 136 5.07 18.18 9.24
CA GLU A 136 3.63 17.95 9.24
C GLU A 136 3.28 16.48 9.51
N TYR A 137 4.01 15.55 8.91
CA TYR A 137 3.86 14.11 9.09
C TYR A 137 4.11 13.70 10.56
N ILE A 138 5.21 14.17 11.16
CA ILE A 138 5.53 13.91 12.57
C ILE A 138 4.43 14.48 13.48
N ASN A 139 4.02 15.72 13.26
CA ASN A 139 2.98 16.37 14.06
C ASN A 139 1.64 15.65 13.94
N LYS A 140 1.25 15.19 12.74
CA LYS A 140 0.04 14.39 12.56
C LYS A 140 0.08 13.06 13.30
N HIS A 141 1.24 12.40 13.33
CA HIS A 141 1.40 11.18 14.11
C HIS A 141 1.29 11.44 15.63
N LEU A 142 1.80 12.56 16.13
CA LEU A 142 1.61 12.97 17.52
C LEU A 142 0.16 13.30 17.84
N GLU A 143 -0.53 14.04 16.96
CA GLU A 143 -1.97 14.32 17.09
C GLU A 143 -2.80 13.04 17.17
N TYR A 144 -2.47 12.02 16.35
CA TYR A 144 -3.13 10.70 16.42
C TYR A 144 -2.88 9.97 17.73
N ALA A 145 -1.74 10.21 18.39
CA ALA A 145 -1.45 9.71 19.73
C ALA A 145 -2.11 10.56 20.85
N GLY A 146 -2.87 11.60 20.51
CA GLY A 146 -3.50 12.50 21.46
C GLY A 146 -2.56 13.57 22.02
N GLU A 147 -1.40 13.78 21.40
CA GLU A 147 -0.43 14.78 21.82
C GLU A 147 -0.48 16.01 20.91
N THR A 148 -0.61 17.19 21.52
CA THR A 148 -0.65 18.48 20.80
C THR A 148 0.50 19.40 21.17
N ARG A 149 1.34 19.00 22.13
CA ARG A 149 2.56 19.73 22.50
C ARG A 149 3.65 19.49 21.46
N GLU A 150 4.53 20.48 21.34
CA GLU A 150 5.73 20.38 20.52
C GLU A 150 6.77 19.47 21.21
N ILE A 151 6.75 18.18 20.89
CA ILE A 151 7.75 17.22 21.39
C ILE A 151 9.06 17.35 20.62
N PHE A 152 9.01 17.51 19.29
CA PHE A 152 10.19 17.66 18.45
C PHE A 152 10.38 19.13 18.10
N THR A 153 11.56 19.66 18.40
CA THR A 153 11.95 21.01 17.95
C THR A 153 12.10 21.07 16.43
N ASP A 154 11.98 22.27 15.84
CA ASP A 154 12.22 22.50 14.41
C ASP A 154 13.61 22.02 13.94
N MET A 155 14.63 22.15 14.81
CA MET A 155 15.98 21.64 14.57
C MET A 155 16.05 20.11 14.60
N ALA A 156 15.34 19.45 15.52
CA ALA A 156 15.21 18.00 15.53
C ALA A 156 14.54 17.48 14.25
N VAL A 157 13.44 18.12 13.82
CA VAL A 157 12.77 17.79 12.56
C VAL A 157 13.70 17.94 11.36
N ASN A 158 14.57 18.96 11.36
CA ASN A 158 15.59 19.13 10.31
C ASN A 158 16.59 17.97 10.27
N GLU A 159 17.11 17.53 11.42
CA GLU A 159 18.02 16.37 11.47
C GLU A 159 17.33 15.07 11.08
N ILE A 160 16.08 14.87 11.51
CA ILE A 160 15.25 13.72 11.11
C ILE A 160 15.06 13.71 9.59
N TYR A 161 14.77 14.86 8.97
CA TYR A 161 14.64 14.98 7.53
C TYR A 161 15.96 14.67 6.81
N LYS A 162 17.09 15.24 7.25
CA LYS A 162 18.42 14.98 6.66
C LYS A 162 18.77 13.49 6.66
N TYR A 163 18.51 12.80 7.76
CA TYR A 163 18.77 11.37 7.86
C TYR A 163 17.78 10.55 6.99
N SER A 164 16.48 10.80 7.16
CA SER A 164 15.43 10.01 6.52
C SER A 164 15.26 10.28 5.03
N HIS A 165 15.69 11.44 4.55
CA HIS A 165 15.39 11.97 3.22
C HIS A 165 13.89 11.97 2.90
N GLY A 166 13.04 12.21 3.92
CA GLY A 166 11.59 12.22 3.76
C GLY A 166 10.92 10.86 3.69
N VAL A 167 11.68 9.75 3.81
CA VAL A 167 11.11 8.40 3.72
C VAL A 167 10.35 8.09 5.01
N ALA A 168 9.01 7.99 4.93
CA ALA A 168 8.11 7.78 6.07
C ALA A 168 8.57 6.66 7.02
N ARG A 169 9.00 5.50 6.48
CA ARG A 169 9.50 4.38 7.30
C ARG A 169 10.77 4.74 8.09
N LYS A 170 11.67 5.53 7.51
CA LYS A 170 12.89 6.00 8.19
C LYS A 170 12.55 7.06 9.24
N ILE A 171 11.65 7.99 8.91
CA ILE A 171 11.12 8.99 9.85
C ILE A 171 10.56 8.27 11.08
N ASN A 172 9.63 7.33 10.89
CA ASN A 172 9.01 6.60 11.99
C ASN A 172 10.04 5.88 12.86
N LYS A 173 10.99 5.14 12.26
CA LYS A 173 12.02 4.44 13.02
C LYS A 173 12.84 5.38 13.90
N LEU A 174 13.33 6.48 13.33
CA LEU A 174 14.16 7.44 14.06
C LEU A 174 13.35 8.18 15.13
N CYS A 175 12.13 8.65 14.81
CA CYS A 175 11.26 9.30 15.77
C CYS A 175 10.91 8.38 16.94
N THR A 176 10.59 7.11 16.68
CA THR A 176 10.31 6.11 17.72
C THR A 176 11.52 5.90 18.63
N ALA A 177 12.73 5.74 18.06
CA ALA A 177 13.96 5.62 18.85
C ALA A 177 14.20 6.85 19.74
N CYS A 178 14.05 8.06 19.18
CA CYS A 178 14.19 9.31 19.93
C CYS A 178 13.15 9.41 21.07
N LEU A 179 11.89 9.06 20.81
CA LEU A 179 10.81 9.06 21.82
C LEU A 179 11.09 8.08 22.95
N LEU A 180 11.56 6.87 22.63
CA LEU A 180 11.91 5.85 23.62
C LEU A 180 13.07 6.33 24.50
N HIS A 181 14.13 6.88 23.90
CA HIS A 181 15.26 7.41 24.63
C HIS A 181 14.86 8.61 25.52
N ALA A 182 14.09 9.57 24.98
CA ALA A 182 13.59 10.72 25.74
C ALA A 182 12.75 10.29 26.95
N ALA A 183 11.92 9.25 26.79
CA ALA A 183 11.12 8.69 27.87
C ALA A 183 11.99 8.07 28.97
N GLN A 184 13.06 7.35 28.62
CA GLN A 184 14.00 6.76 29.59
C GLN A 184 14.67 7.81 30.47
N ILE A 185 15.08 8.94 29.89
CA ILE A 185 15.74 10.04 30.62
C ILE A 185 14.77 11.12 31.13
N GLN A 186 13.46 10.89 31.01
CA GLN A 186 12.39 11.81 31.39
C GLN A 186 12.48 13.21 30.76
N LYS A 187 13.05 13.32 29.55
CA LYS A 187 13.11 14.57 28.79
C LYS A 187 11.82 14.74 27.99
N LYS A 188 11.20 15.93 28.08
CA LYS A 188 9.91 16.23 27.41
C LYS A 188 10.06 16.71 25.97
N ILE A 189 11.24 17.21 25.61
CA ILE A 189 11.53 17.84 24.31
C ILE A 189 12.73 17.14 23.68
N ILE A 190 12.59 16.79 22.41
CA ILE A 190 13.61 16.19 21.55
C ILE A 190 14.22 17.30 20.69
N ASP A 191 15.50 17.56 20.89
CA ASP A 191 16.32 18.51 20.16
C ASP A 191 17.23 17.80 19.14
N ASP A 192 17.90 18.58 18.29
CA ASP A 192 18.80 18.06 17.25
C ASP A 192 19.98 17.27 17.83
N HIS A 193 20.48 17.67 19.00
CA HIS A 193 21.55 16.94 19.71
C HIS A 193 21.12 15.50 20.05
N MET A 194 19.92 15.30 20.59
CA MET A 194 19.40 13.96 20.86
C MET A 194 19.21 13.16 19.57
N VAL A 195 18.68 13.78 18.51
CA VAL A 195 18.49 13.08 17.23
C VAL A 195 19.82 12.60 16.67
N ARG A 196 20.87 13.44 16.68
CA ARG A 196 22.21 13.07 16.22
C ARG A 196 22.82 11.94 17.04
N LEU A 197 22.67 11.99 18.37
CA LEU A 197 23.11 10.92 19.27
C LEU A 197 22.48 9.57 18.87
N ILE A 198 21.16 9.54 18.68
CA ILE A 198 20.44 8.31 18.30
C ILE A 198 20.86 7.81 16.92
N ILE A 199 21.09 8.71 15.96
CA ILE A 199 21.61 8.32 14.64
C ILE A 199 22.98 7.65 14.78
N GLU A 200 23.87 8.22 15.58
CA GLU A 200 25.22 7.68 15.82
C GLU A 200 25.19 6.33 16.55
N GLU A 201 24.33 6.16 17.55
CA GLU A 201 24.29 4.96 18.38
C GLU A 201 23.53 3.78 17.74
N GLU A 202 22.43 4.03 17.03
CA GLU A 202 21.51 2.96 16.60
C GLU A 202 21.45 2.76 15.08
N PHE A 203 21.90 3.73 14.28
CA PHE A 203 21.66 3.74 12.83
C PHE A 203 22.91 3.81 11.94
N ASN A 204 24.09 4.09 12.52
CA ASN A 204 25.38 4.00 11.85
C ASN A 204 26.06 2.65 12.15
N TRP A 205 25.69 1.61 11.39
CA TRP A 205 26.43 0.34 11.32
C TRP A 205 27.14 0.20 9.98
#